data_AF-A0A316U7W0-F1
#
_entry.id   AF-A0A316U7W0-F1
#
_cell.length_a   1.000
_cell.length_b   1.000
_cell.length_c   1.000
_cell.angle_alpha   90.00
_cell.angle_beta   90.00
_cell.angle_gamma   90.00
#
_symmetry.space_group_name_H-M   'P 1'
#
loop_
_entity.id
_entity.type
_entity.pdbx_description
1 polymer ?
#
loop_
_entity_poly.entity_id
_entity_poly.type
_entity_poly.pdbx_seq_one_letter_code
_entity_poly.pdbx_strand_id
1 'polypeptide(L)'
;MALRRLHSATGPISRIWYHRLASTSDVWILSSSAASSGLVPRRAASSSSKVPAAPFPIFTNIKDYRKWRKHVQRSAILSSSSSSSSSSSSSAEASSAELAAEEEAGSVGFVPTMGALHAGHLDLVRRSLRENRHTVVSIFVNPAQFAPTEDLASYPRTLESDIASLVGLEKEVELASSSTTSTSTDGREGGNGGKISAIFCPDVREMYPPLPGTQTPFTQNVAQQQGAFIEVQGLSSVLEGNSRPGFFRGVATVVTKLWHVVEPTRVYFGQKDIQQAIILRALLTSLLFQHPSSSNPQDTFRLVPTTRDEETGLALSSRNAYLSPDGLRWAPTLYRALSAARDLFESAASSTSAGEEGEKAARQARRRAEEIVARANEEAQAEDPPRVRLELDYVSFNSAATLVEIGSGSGDNKEELQRRSARVAGAVEGAEAEAEAGAGAVLSGAMWVIEAERRTRMIDNLLLGSARKLLIA
;
A
#
# COMPACT_ATOMS: atom_id res chain seq x y z
N MET A 1 -12.51 66.39 -1.63
CA MET A 1 -13.79 67.06 -1.34
C MET A 1 -14.93 66.12 -1.73
N ALA A 2 -16.01 65.87 -1.01
CA ALA A 2 -16.48 66.25 0.32
C ALA A 2 -17.59 65.23 0.67
N LEU A 3 -17.72 64.92 1.97
CA LEU A 3 -18.78 64.08 2.55
C LEU A 3 -20.18 64.67 2.31
N ARG A 4 -21.20 63.79 2.30
CA ARG A 4 -22.45 64.04 3.04
C ARG A 4 -23.13 62.73 3.48
N ARG A 5 -23.36 62.65 4.81
CA ARG A 5 -24.24 61.72 5.53
C ARG A 5 -25.63 62.33 5.68
N LEU A 6 -26.65 61.47 5.81
CA LEU A 6 -27.86 61.62 6.64
C LEU A 6 -28.37 60.17 6.91
N HIS A 7 -28.23 59.62 8.14
CA HIS A 7 -29.22 59.54 9.24
C HIS A 7 -30.58 58.93 8.82
N SER A 8 -31.29 58.06 9.55
CA SER A 8 -31.11 57.14 10.69
C SER A 8 -32.49 56.49 10.94
N ALA A 9 -32.59 55.19 11.25
CA ALA A 9 -33.72 54.55 11.98
C ALA A 9 -33.38 53.06 12.25
N THR A 10 -32.81 52.69 13.41
CA THR A 10 -33.46 52.13 14.61
C THR A 10 -33.89 50.63 14.55
N GLY A 11 -33.13 49.77 15.26
CA GLY A 11 -33.60 48.53 15.92
C GLY A 11 -33.20 47.17 15.30
N PRO A 12 -33.08 46.09 16.09
CA PRO A 12 -32.00 45.86 17.07
C PRO A 12 -31.07 44.70 16.69
N ILE A 13 -29.83 44.81 17.17
CA ILE A 13 -28.78 43.80 17.11
C ILE A 13 -29.11 42.66 18.09
N SER A 14 -29.41 41.46 17.59
CA SER A 14 -29.36 40.25 18.40
C SER A 14 -27.97 39.62 18.30
N ARG A 15 -27.15 39.88 19.33
CA ARG A 15 -25.96 39.09 19.64
C ARG A 15 -26.42 37.67 20.00
N ILE A 16 -26.27 36.72 19.09
CA ILE A 16 -26.46 35.29 19.41
C ILE A 16 -25.16 34.79 20.04
N TRP A 17 -25.19 34.69 21.37
CA TRP A 17 -24.25 33.91 22.15
C TRP A 17 -24.65 32.42 22.02
N TYR A 18 -23.79 31.59 21.46
CA TYR A 18 -23.95 30.15 21.62
C TYR A 18 -23.50 29.76 23.03
N HIS A 19 -24.48 29.53 23.90
CA HIS A 19 -24.28 28.83 25.14
C HIS A 19 -23.96 27.36 24.88
N ARG A 20 -22.94 26.88 25.59
CA ARG A 20 -22.53 25.48 25.75
C ARG A 20 -23.73 24.63 26.17
N LEU A 21 -24.16 23.71 25.31
CA LEU A 21 -24.95 22.55 25.71
C LEU A 21 -24.04 21.32 25.63
N ALA A 22 -23.74 20.77 26.80
CA ALA A 22 -23.20 19.43 26.93
C ALA A 22 -24.25 18.44 26.40
N SER A 23 -23.84 17.53 25.52
CA SER A 23 -24.65 16.37 25.15
C SER A 23 -23.71 15.23 24.73
N THR A 24 -23.55 14.33 25.69
CA THR A 24 -23.38 12.86 25.60
C THR A 24 -22.53 12.27 24.48
N SER A 25 -21.44 11.67 24.94
CA SER A 25 -20.64 10.66 24.24
C SER A 25 -21.41 9.34 24.25
N ASP A 26 -21.62 8.74 23.08
CA ASP A 26 -22.07 7.35 22.99
C ASP A 26 -20.91 6.49 22.48
N VAL A 27 -20.16 5.94 23.43
CA VAL A 27 -19.34 4.75 23.24
C VAL A 27 -20.25 3.57 23.53
N TRP A 28 -20.65 2.82 22.50
CA TRP A 28 -21.45 1.61 22.69
C TRP A 28 -20.54 0.41 22.95
N ILE A 29 -20.47 -0.02 24.22
CA ILE A 29 -20.05 -1.37 24.61
C ILE A 29 -21.36 -2.12 24.89
N LEU A 30 -21.71 -3.10 24.07
CA LEU A 30 -22.91 -3.92 24.29
C LEU A 30 -22.58 -5.12 25.19
N SER A 31 -23.13 -5.08 26.41
CA SER A 31 -23.42 -6.26 27.25
C SER A 31 -24.88 -6.67 27.02
N SER A 32 -25.14 -7.98 26.92
CA SER A 32 -26.44 -8.57 26.63
C SER A 32 -27.44 -8.49 27.78
N SER A 33 -28.70 -8.12 27.51
CA SER A 33 -29.93 -8.76 28.02
C SER A 33 -31.18 -8.14 27.39
N ALA A 34 -32.28 -8.90 27.34
CA ALA A 34 -33.44 -8.73 26.48
C ALA A 34 -34.58 -7.84 27.03
N ALA A 35 -35.46 -7.45 26.08
CA ALA A 35 -36.93 -7.32 26.15
C ALA A 35 -37.62 -5.91 26.12
N SER A 36 -38.50 -5.82 25.11
CA SER A 36 -39.82 -5.16 24.98
C SER A 36 -39.99 -3.64 24.78
N SER A 37 -40.37 -3.32 23.53
CA SER A 37 -41.52 -2.51 23.06
C SER A 37 -41.68 -1.03 23.46
N GLY A 38 -41.67 -0.16 22.43
CA GLY A 38 -42.27 1.18 22.46
C GLY A 38 -42.04 1.93 21.15
N LEU A 39 -43.10 2.12 20.36
CA LEU A 39 -43.13 2.81 19.06
C LEU A 39 -42.94 4.34 19.19
N VAL A 40 -42.01 4.91 18.42
CA VAL A 40 -41.85 6.38 18.21
C VAL A 40 -41.52 6.63 16.72
N PRO A 41 -42.01 7.70 16.07
CA PRO A 41 -42.15 7.77 14.62
C PRO A 41 -40.83 8.00 13.86
N ARG A 42 -40.75 7.35 12.69
CA ARG A 42 -39.68 7.41 11.69
C ARG A 42 -39.34 8.84 11.29
N ARG A 43 -38.18 9.32 11.71
CA ARG A 43 -37.42 10.36 11.04
C ARG A 43 -36.55 9.68 9.98
N ALA A 44 -36.62 10.14 8.73
CA ALA A 44 -35.87 9.57 7.61
C ALA A 44 -34.37 9.52 7.95
N ALA A 45 -33.87 8.33 8.27
CA ALA A 45 -32.47 8.07 8.50
C ALA A 45 -31.74 8.19 7.17
N SER A 46 -30.77 9.10 7.07
CA SER A 46 -29.71 8.95 6.09
C SER A 46 -29.05 7.57 6.34
N SER A 47 -28.84 6.82 5.27
CA SER A 47 -28.25 5.48 5.31
C SER A 47 -26.79 5.56 5.78
N SER A 48 -26.56 5.67 7.09
CA SER A 48 -25.28 5.30 7.67
C SER A 48 -25.17 3.78 7.55
N SER A 49 -24.30 3.30 6.65
CA SER A 49 -23.97 1.88 6.65
C SER A 49 -23.42 1.56 8.02
N LYS A 50 -24.11 0.70 8.78
CA LYS A 50 -23.58 0.22 10.06
C LYS A 50 -22.25 -0.46 9.78
N VAL A 51 -21.21 -0.04 10.49
CA VAL A 51 -19.90 -0.71 10.44
C VAL A 51 -20.10 -2.16 10.88
N PRO A 52 -19.60 -3.17 10.13
CA PRO A 52 -19.77 -4.57 10.50
C PRO A 52 -19.11 -4.88 11.85
N ALA A 53 -19.63 -5.89 12.56
CA ALA A 53 -19.01 -6.36 13.80
C ALA A 53 -17.66 -7.04 13.50
N ALA A 54 -16.66 -6.75 14.32
CA ALA A 54 -15.32 -7.34 14.23
C ALA A 54 -14.74 -7.53 15.65
N PRO A 55 -13.81 -8.49 15.86
CA PRO A 55 -13.16 -8.69 17.16
C PRO A 55 -12.17 -7.58 17.53
N PHE A 56 -11.82 -6.72 16.57
CA PHE A 56 -10.99 -5.53 16.73
C PHE A 56 -11.77 -4.27 16.34
N PRO A 57 -11.42 -3.09 16.90
CA PRO A 57 -12.10 -1.84 16.58
C PRO A 57 -11.87 -1.42 15.12
N ILE A 58 -12.91 -0.87 14.51
CA ILE A 58 -12.88 -0.29 13.17
C ILE A 58 -13.11 1.21 13.29
N PHE A 59 -12.14 2.00 12.84
CA PHE A 59 -12.18 3.46 12.91
C PHE A 59 -12.42 4.06 11.52
N THR A 60 -13.46 4.89 11.40
CA THR A 60 -13.77 5.64 10.18
C THR A 60 -13.31 7.10 10.25
N ASN A 61 -12.86 7.56 11.42
CA ASN A 61 -12.41 8.93 11.67
C ASN A 61 -11.00 8.98 12.29
N ILE A 62 -10.17 9.91 11.84
CA ILE A 62 -8.78 10.10 12.27
C ILE A 62 -8.68 10.46 13.74
N LYS A 63 -9.59 11.31 14.25
CA LYS A 63 -9.60 11.76 15.64
C LYS A 63 -9.82 10.59 16.60
N ASP A 64 -10.77 9.72 16.29
CA ASP A 64 -11.10 8.57 17.13
C ASP A 64 -9.99 7.53 17.11
N TYR A 65 -9.44 7.24 15.93
CA TYR A 65 -8.25 6.39 15.78
C TYR A 65 -7.08 6.90 16.61
N ARG A 66 -6.74 8.20 16.50
CA ARG A 66 -5.63 8.80 17.26
C ARG A 66 -5.88 8.79 18.77
N LYS A 67 -7.12 9.01 19.20
CA LYS A 67 -7.50 8.93 20.63
C LYS A 67 -7.30 7.52 21.16
N TRP A 68 -7.75 6.51 20.42
CA TRP A 68 -7.56 5.11 20.77
C TRP A 68 -6.07 4.73 20.81
N ARG A 69 -5.29 5.07 19.78
CA ARG A 69 -3.85 4.77 19.71
C ARG A 69 -3.09 5.31 20.92
N LYS A 70 -3.32 6.57 21.29
CA LYS A 70 -2.72 7.19 22.50
C LYS A 70 -3.07 6.44 23.78
N HIS A 71 -4.29 5.88 23.87
CA HIS A 71 -4.68 5.07 25.01
C HIS A 71 -3.95 3.72 25.03
N VAL A 72 -3.87 3.03 23.88
CA VAL A 72 -3.14 1.76 23.76
C VAL A 72 -1.66 1.92 24.12
N GLN A 73 -1.00 2.97 23.61
CA GLN A 73 0.40 3.26 23.93
C GLN A 73 0.63 3.53 25.41
N ARG A 74 -0.26 4.31 26.06
CA ARG A 74 -0.17 4.56 27.51
C ARG A 74 -0.36 3.29 28.33
N SER A 75 -1.32 2.45 27.96
CA SER A 75 -1.58 1.19 28.64
C SER A 75 -0.40 0.21 28.51
N ALA A 76 0.28 0.20 27.35
CA ALA A 76 1.50 -0.58 27.14
C ALA A 76 2.63 -0.13 28.08
N ILE A 77 2.91 1.18 28.14
CA ILE A 77 3.93 1.76 29.03
C ILE A 77 3.64 1.46 30.52
N LEU A 78 2.37 1.59 30.95
CA LEU A 78 1.98 1.30 32.33
C LEU A 78 2.13 -0.20 32.67
N SER A 79 1.94 -1.09 31.69
CA SER A 79 2.13 -2.53 31.87
C SER A 79 3.60 -2.96 31.98
N SER A 80 4.53 -2.28 31.27
CA SER A 80 5.98 -2.55 31.41
C SER A 80 6.57 -1.96 32.69
N SER A 81 6.00 -0.85 33.17
CA SER A 81 6.40 -0.19 34.43
C SER A 81 6.00 -0.97 35.69
N SER A 82 4.94 -1.80 35.61
CA SER A 82 4.42 -2.55 36.76
C SER A 82 5.14 -3.89 36.96
N SER A 83 5.65 -4.52 35.89
CA SER A 83 6.51 -5.72 35.98
C SER A 83 7.92 -5.45 36.53
N SER A 84 8.40 -4.21 36.47
CA SER A 84 9.73 -3.80 36.95
C SER A 84 9.76 -3.27 38.40
N SER A 85 8.60 -3.16 39.06
CA SER A 85 8.45 -2.50 40.36
C SER A 85 8.83 -3.33 41.61
N SER A 86 9.53 -4.46 41.46
CA SER A 86 9.94 -5.31 42.60
C SER A 86 11.42 -5.20 43.02
N SER A 87 12.17 -4.21 42.51
CA SER A 87 13.53 -3.93 43.00
C SER A 87 13.77 -2.43 43.17
N SER A 88 13.98 -2.01 44.42
CA SER A 88 14.25 -0.63 44.82
C SER A 88 15.69 -0.19 44.52
N SER A 89 15.79 1.06 44.04
CA SER A 89 16.92 2.00 44.13
C SER A 89 18.25 1.66 43.44
N SER A 90 18.36 2.05 42.18
CA SER A 90 19.38 3.00 41.70
C SER A 90 18.91 3.51 40.34
N SER A 91 19.20 4.76 39.99
CA SER A 91 18.97 5.32 38.64
C SER A 91 19.73 4.50 37.60
N ALA A 92 19.11 3.42 37.12
CA ALA A 92 19.60 2.63 36.01
C ALA A 92 19.09 3.28 34.74
N GLU A 93 20.00 3.83 33.94
CA GLU A 93 19.73 3.97 32.51
C GLU A 93 19.31 2.58 32.02
N ALA A 94 18.09 2.46 31.48
CA ALA A 94 17.61 1.22 30.91
C ALA A 94 18.67 0.73 29.91
N SER A 95 19.07 -0.54 30.04
CA SER A 95 20.08 -1.08 29.15
C SER A 95 19.59 -0.98 27.70
N SER A 96 20.51 -0.86 26.73
CA SER A 96 20.13 -0.81 25.31
C SER A 96 19.27 -2.02 24.89
N ALA A 97 19.42 -3.17 25.58
CA ALA A 97 18.62 -4.36 25.37
C ALA A 97 17.18 -4.23 25.92
N GLU A 98 16.98 -3.56 27.07
CA GLU A 98 15.65 -3.29 27.63
C GLU A 98 14.89 -2.27 26.78
N LEU A 99 15.56 -1.21 26.31
CA LEU A 99 14.96 -0.23 25.40
C LEU A 99 14.56 -0.87 24.07
N ALA A 100 15.41 -1.73 23.49
CA ALA A 100 15.08 -2.48 22.28
C ALA A 100 13.90 -3.45 22.50
N ALA A 101 13.84 -4.12 23.65
CA ALA A 101 12.74 -5.01 24.00
C ALA A 101 11.41 -4.24 24.21
N GLU A 102 11.44 -3.06 24.84
CA GLU A 102 10.25 -2.19 24.96
C GLU A 102 9.81 -1.62 23.61
N GLU A 103 10.75 -1.25 22.74
CA GLU A 103 10.44 -0.78 21.38
C GLU A 103 9.78 -1.88 20.55
N GLU A 104 10.29 -3.11 20.63
CA GLU A 104 9.67 -4.27 19.98
C GLU A 104 8.31 -4.64 20.62
N ALA A 105 8.13 -4.47 21.93
CA ALA A 105 6.83 -4.64 22.59
C ALA A 105 5.82 -3.53 22.22
N GLY A 106 6.29 -2.37 21.78
CA GLY A 106 5.47 -1.28 21.25
C GLY A 106 5.26 -1.33 19.73
N SER A 107 5.87 -2.30 19.04
CA SER A 107 5.96 -2.31 17.58
C SER A 107 4.58 -2.32 16.90
N VAL A 108 4.43 -1.42 15.91
CA VAL A 108 3.24 -1.31 15.08
C VAL A 108 3.58 -1.60 13.63
N GLY A 109 3.07 -2.72 13.12
CA GLY A 109 3.12 -3.06 11.71
C GLY A 109 1.89 -2.53 10.98
N PHE A 110 2.08 -1.84 9.85
CA PHE A 110 1.00 -1.24 9.08
C PHE A 110 0.90 -1.79 7.66
N VAL A 111 -0.31 -2.24 7.30
CA VAL A 111 -0.65 -2.77 5.98
C VAL A 111 -1.70 -1.87 5.32
N PRO A 112 -1.30 -0.93 4.45
CA PRO A 112 -2.25 -0.12 3.70
C PRO A 112 -2.86 -0.92 2.53
N THR A 113 -4.18 -0.97 2.46
CA THR A 113 -4.92 -1.64 1.37
C THR A 113 -6.08 -0.79 0.86
N MET A 114 -6.62 -1.18 -0.30
CA MET A 114 -7.88 -0.65 -0.83
C MET A 114 -9.09 -1.54 -0.56
N GLY A 115 -8.93 -2.60 0.23
CA GLY A 115 -9.96 -3.65 0.42
C GLY A 115 -9.96 -4.69 -0.70
N ALA A 116 -11.03 -5.49 -0.77
CA ALA A 116 -11.13 -6.65 -1.66
C ALA A 116 -9.92 -7.58 -1.49
N LEU A 117 -9.73 -8.00 -0.24
CA LEU A 117 -8.55 -8.73 0.20
C LEU A 117 -8.47 -10.10 -0.48
N HIS A 118 -7.23 -10.54 -0.72
CA HIS A 118 -6.89 -11.84 -1.30
C HIS A 118 -5.63 -12.36 -0.61
N ALA A 119 -5.19 -13.59 -0.93
CA ALA A 119 -4.06 -14.23 -0.25
C ALA A 119 -2.80 -13.36 -0.20
N GLY A 120 -2.48 -12.64 -1.28
CA GLY A 120 -1.38 -11.66 -1.27
C GLY A 120 -1.48 -10.55 -0.22
N HIS A 121 -2.68 -10.02 0.05
CA HIS A 121 -2.86 -9.08 1.16
C HIS A 121 -2.70 -9.77 2.52
N LEU A 122 -3.22 -11.01 2.63
CA LEU A 122 -3.11 -11.80 3.86
C LEU A 122 -1.65 -12.15 4.17
N ASP A 123 -0.79 -12.34 3.17
CA ASP A 123 0.66 -12.53 3.38
C ASP A 123 1.34 -11.29 3.97
N LEU A 124 0.92 -10.08 3.57
CA LEU A 124 1.40 -8.83 4.19
C LEU A 124 1.01 -8.79 5.67
N VAL A 125 -0.25 -9.08 5.98
CA VAL A 125 -0.77 -9.09 7.35
C VAL A 125 -0.10 -10.18 8.17
N ARG A 126 0.07 -11.38 7.61
CA ARG A 126 0.75 -12.52 8.24
C ARG A 126 2.21 -12.17 8.59
N ARG A 127 2.92 -11.49 7.69
CA ARG A 127 4.28 -11.01 7.98
C ARG A 127 4.27 -9.95 9.08
N SER A 128 3.32 -9.02 9.06
CA SER A 128 3.14 -8.01 10.10
C SER A 128 2.89 -8.62 11.48
N LEU A 129 2.02 -9.63 11.58
CA LEU A 129 1.70 -10.33 12.83
C LEU A 129 2.90 -11.09 13.42
N ARG A 130 3.83 -11.56 12.57
CA ARG A 130 5.05 -12.24 13.03
C ARG A 130 6.09 -11.25 13.57
N GLU A 131 6.19 -10.08 12.95
CA GLU A 131 7.23 -9.09 13.23
C GLU A 131 6.82 -7.98 14.19
N ASN A 132 5.54 -7.88 14.56
CA ASN A 132 5.05 -6.79 15.40
C ASN A 132 4.04 -7.29 16.43
N ARG A 133 3.98 -6.59 17.56
CA ARG A 133 2.96 -6.83 18.58
C ARG A 133 1.58 -6.34 18.14
N HIS A 134 1.53 -5.21 17.45
CA HIS A 134 0.31 -4.61 16.95
C HIS A 134 0.31 -4.53 15.42
N THR A 135 -0.70 -5.10 14.78
CA THR A 135 -0.93 -4.94 13.33
C THR A 135 -2.13 -4.03 13.10
N VAL A 136 -1.97 -3.03 12.23
CA VAL A 136 -3.04 -2.15 11.77
C VAL A 136 -3.20 -2.33 10.26
N VAL A 137 -4.45 -2.49 9.81
CA VAL A 137 -4.78 -2.58 8.38
C VAL A 137 -5.62 -1.38 8.01
N SER A 138 -5.31 -0.67 6.91
CA SER A 138 -6.25 0.30 6.35
C SER A 138 -6.99 -0.27 5.16
N ILE A 139 -8.28 0.05 5.05
CA ILE A 139 -9.13 -0.27 3.89
C ILE A 139 -9.66 1.05 3.36
N PHE A 140 -9.08 1.55 2.27
CA PHE A 140 -9.49 2.81 1.68
C PHE A 140 -9.27 2.82 0.16
N VAL A 141 -10.36 2.81 -0.61
CA VAL A 141 -10.32 2.99 -2.07
C VAL A 141 -10.03 4.47 -2.35
N ASN A 142 -8.75 4.79 -2.52
CA ASN A 142 -8.28 6.16 -2.71
C ASN A 142 -8.70 6.71 -4.09
N PRO A 143 -9.57 7.73 -4.19
CA PRO A 143 -9.93 8.31 -5.49
C PRO A 143 -8.80 9.11 -6.15
N ALA A 144 -7.79 9.58 -5.40
CA ALA A 144 -6.72 10.42 -5.93
C ALA A 144 -5.74 9.66 -6.85
N GLN A 145 -5.75 8.33 -6.80
CA GLN A 145 -4.94 7.45 -7.66
C GLN A 145 -5.76 6.80 -8.79
N PHE A 146 -6.92 7.38 -9.13
CA PHE A 146 -7.70 6.96 -10.29
C PHE A 146 -7.95 8.13 -11.23
N ALA A 147 -7.60 7.97 -12.50
CA ALA A 147 -8.04 8.92 -13.52
C ALA A 147 -9.57 8.81 -13.74
N PRO A 148 -10.24 9.86 -14.26
CA PRO A 148 -11.69 9.83 -14.49
C PRO A 148 -12.18 8.69 -15.39
N THR A 149 -11.30 8.17 -16.24
CA THR A 149 -11.57 7.05 -17.18
C THR A 149 -11.23 5.68 -16.59
N GLU A 150 -10.76 5.60 -15.35
CA GLU A 150 -10.39 4.34 -14.69
C GLU A 150 -11.52 3.75 -13.83
N ASP A 151 -11.24 2.59 -13.23
CA ASP A 151 -12.21 1.69 -12.61
C ASP A 151 -12.64 2.08 -11.18
N LEU A 152 -12.62 3.37 -10.79
CA LEU A 152 -12.97 3.78 -9.42
C LEU A 152 -14.40 3.38 -9.03
N ALA A 153 -15.34 3.55 -9.97
CA ALA A 153 -16.75 3.26 -9.74
C ALA A 153 -17.00 1.75 -9.60
N SER A 154 -16.32 0.94 -10.42
CA SER A 154 -16.44 -0.53 -10.44
C SER A 154 -15.49 -1.24 -9.49
N TYR A 155 -14.58 -0.53 -8.79
CA TYR A 155 -13.64 -1.14 -7.85
C TYR A 155 -14.39 -1.92 -6.75
N PRO A 156 -14.02 -3.18 -6.47
CA PRO A 156 -14.73 -4.03 -5.53
C PRO A 156 -14.64 -3.46 -4.10
N ARG A 157 -15.78 -3.45 -3.39
CA ARG A 157 -15.90 -2.98 -2.01
C ARG A 157 -16.58 -4.05 -1.18
N THR A 158 -15.79 -4.88 -0.50
CA THR A 158 -16.23 -6.11 0.17
C THR A 158 -15.85 -6.14 1.64
N LEU A 159 -16.10 -5.04 2.37
CA LEU A 159 -15.62 -4.84 3.74
C LEU A 159 -15.97 -6.01 4.70
N GLU A 160 -17.16 -6.60 4.60
CA GLU A 160 -17.54 -7.75 5.42
C GLU A 160 -16.68 -8.99 5.15
N SER A 161 -16.41 -9.30 3.87
CA SER A 161 -15.52 -10.39 3.47
C SER A 161 -14.07 -10.09 3.84
N ASP A 162 -13.64 -8.83 3.75
CA ASP A 162 -12.32 -8.39 4.14
C ASP A 162 -12.09 -8.62 5.64
N ILE A 163 -13.06 -8.22 6.49
CA ILE A 163 -13.04 -8.47 7.93
C ILE A 163 -13.02 -9.98 8.22
N ALA A 164 -13.89 -10.77 7.58
CA ALA A 164 -13.92 -12.21 7.79
C ALA A 164 -12.57 -12.88 7.47
N SER A 165 -11.91 -12.45 6.40
CA SER A 165 -10.58 -12.94 6.01
C SER A 165 -9.51 -12.59 7.04
N LEU A 166 -9.53 -11.37 7.57
CA LEU A 166 -8.60 -10.92 8.63
C LEU A 166 -8.81 -11.69 9.94
N VAL A 167 -10.06 -11.95 10.33
CA VAL A 167 -10.40 -12.76 11.51
C VAL A 167 -9.95 -14.21 11.33
N GLY A 168 -10.14 -14.78 10.14
CA GLY A 168 -9.67 -16.13 9.82
C GLY A 168 -8.15 -16.24 9.94
N LEU A 169 -7.43 -15.26 9.38
CA LEU A 169 -5.96 -15.21 9.43
C LEU A 169 -5.43 -15.08 10.86
N GLU A 170 -6.01 -14.21 11.68
CA GLU A 170 -5.58 -14.03 13.08
C GLU A 170 -5.67 -15.36 13.86
N LYS A 171 -6.80 -16.08 13.71
CA LYS A 171 -6.99 -17.42 14.31
C LYS A 171 -6.00 -18.45 13.78
N GLU A 172 -5.73 -18.46 12.48
CA GLU A 172 -4.74 -19.34 11.85
C GLU A 172 -3.36 -19.13 12.49
N VAL A 173 -2.94 -17.87 12.65
CA VAL A 173 -1.64 -17.51 13.23
C VAL A 173 -1.57 -17.84 14.73
N GLU A 174 -2.64 -17.62 15.48
CA GLU A 174 -2.74 -18.00 16.90
C GLU A 174 -2.63 -19.53 17.10
N LEU A 175 -3.33 -20.32 16.27
CA LEU A 175 -3.26 -21.78 16.28
C LEU A 175 -1.85 -22.28 15.92
N ALA A 176 -1.23 -21.71 14.90
CA ALA A 176 0.15 -22.05 14.53
C ALA A 176 1.14 -21.73 15.67
N SER A 177 0.95 -20.63 16.39
CA SER A 177 1.84 -20.22 17.49
C SER A 177 1.69 -21.10 18.73
N SER A 178 0.49 -21.62 19.02
CA SER A 178 0.24 -22.49 20.17
C SER A 178 0.80 -23.91 20.01
N SER A 179 0.87 -24.42 18.77
CA SER A 179 1.39 -25.78 18.47
C SER A 179 2.92 -25.90 18.51
N THR A 180 3.67 -24.80 18.41
CA THR A 180 5.15 -24.79 18.40
C THR A 180 5.78 -24.74 19.81
N THR A 181 4.99 -24.81 20.88
CA THR A 181 5.49 -24.67 22.28
C THR A 181 6.17 -25.92 22.85
N SER A 182 6.55 -26.90 22.03
CA SER A 182 7.39 -28.02 22.47
C SER A 182 8.55 -28.26 21.50
N THR A 183 9.77 -28.04 22.00
CA THR A 183 11.08 -28.40 21.40
C THR A 183 11.57 -27.57 20.20
N SER A 184 12.20 -26.43 20.47
CA SER A 184 13.37 -25.97 19.68
C SER A 184 14.34 -25.17 20.55
N THR A 185 15.60 -25.61 20.56
CA THR A 185 16.75 -24.98 21.26
C THR A 185 17.51 -23.99 20.36
N ASP A 186 17.01 -23.71 19.16
CA ASP A 186 17.63 -22.75 18.24
C ASP A 186 16.85 -21.43 18.30
N GLY A 187 17.46 -20.43 18.93
CA GLY A 187 16.84 -19.17 19.39
C GLY A 187 16.39 -18.16 18.32
N ARG A 188 15.79 -18.60 17.21
CA ARG A 188 15.16 -17.71 16.22
C ARG A 188 13.99 -18.41 15.53
N GLU A 189 12.82 -18.40 16.14
CA GLU A 189 11.48 -18.38 15.51
C GLU A 189 10.38 -18.64 16.57
N GLY A 190 10.23 -17.71 17.51
CA GLY A 190 9.04 -17.61 18.35
C GLY A 190 8.24 -16.39 17.89
N GLY A 191 7.01 -16.57 17.40
CA GLY A 191 6.16 -15.47 16.96
C GLY A 191 5.90 -14.48 18.10
N ASN A 192 5.94 -13.17 17.81
CA ASN A 192 5.90 -12.10 18.82
C ASN A 192 4.51 -11.93 19.51
N GLY A 193 3.61 -12.93 19.39
CA GLY A 193 2.22 -12.85 19.86
C GLY A 193 1.43 -11.70 19.21
N GLY A 194 1.76 -11.36 17.96
CA GLY A 194 1.17 -10.25 17.24
C GLY A 194 -0.33 -10.45 16.99
N LYS A 195 -1.07 -9.35 17.01
CA LYS A 195 -2.52 -9.33 16.79
C LYS A 195 -2.97 -8.18 15.91
N ILE A 196 -4.07 -8.36 15.20
CA ILE A 196 -4.77 -7.30 14.48
C ILE A 196 -5.43 -6.40 15.52
N SER A 197 -4.84 -5.22 15.73
CA SER A 197 -5.25 -4.31 16.80
C SER A 197 -6.32 -3.32 16.37
N ALA A 198 -6.40 -2.98 15.08
CA ALA A 198 -7.44 -2.11 14.52
C ALA A 198 -7.51 -2.20 13.00
N ILE A 199 -8.69 -1.90 12.45
CA ILE A 199 -8.86 -1.50 11.05
C ILE A 199 -9.11 0.00 10.97
N PHE A 200 -8.41 0.68 10.06
CA PHE A 200 -8.69 2.07 9.71
C PHE A 200 -9.39 2.16 8.35
N CYS A 201 -10.68 2.50 8.35
CA CYS A 201 -11.56 2.50 7.18
C CYS A 201 -12.20 3.89 6.97
N PRO A 202 -11.41 4.94 6.68
CA PRO A 202 -11.93 6.29 6.52
C PRO A 202 -12.75 6.45 5.24
N ASP A 203 -13.63 7.45 5.22
CA ASP A 203 -14.30 7.86 3.98
C ASP A 203 -13.46 8.89 3.19
N VAL A 204 -13.89 9.18 1.96
CA VAL A 204 -13.20 10.12 1.07
C VAL A 204 -13.16 11.53 1.65
N ARG A 205 -14.16 11.96 2.42
CA ARG A 205 -14.24 13.31 2.97
C ARG A 205 -13.32 13.47 4.18
N GLU A 206 -13.17 12.42 4.99
CA GLU A 206 -12.20 12.36 6.08
C GLU A 206 -10.77 12.42 5.53
N MET A 207 -10.50 11.65 4.47
CA MET A 207 -9.18 11.67 3.84
C MET A 207 -8.97 12.95 3.03
N TYR A 208 -9.95 13.46 2.29
CA TYR A 208 -9.81 14.65 1.44
C TYR A 208 -10.89 15.68 1.80
N PRO A 209 -10.74 16.39 2.93
CA PRO A 209 -11.72 17.38 3.34
C PRO A 209 -11.73 18.56 2.35
N PRO A 210 -12.90 19.11 2.02
CA PRO A 210 -13.00 20.31 1.20
C PRO A 210 -12.31 21.48 1.92
N LEU A 211 -11.71 22.40 1.15
CA LEU A 211 -11.12 23.61 1.71
C LEU A 211 -12.21 24.46 2.40
N PRO A 212 -11.88 25.21 3.47
CA PRO A 212 -12.83 26.11 4.13
C PRO A 212 -13.52 27.03 3.11
N GLY A 213 -14.85 27.10 3.17
CA GLY A 213 -15.66 27.89 2.24
C GLY A 213 -15.99 27.19 0.91
N THR A 214 -15.51 25.97 0.67
CA THR A 214 -15.89 25.13 -0.48
C THR A 214 -16.80 23.99 -0.04
N GLN A 215 -17.76 23.62 -0.90
CA GLN A 215 -18.62 22.44 -0.72
C GLN A 215 -18.42 21.41 -1.84
N THR A 216 -17.39 21.58 -2.67
CA THR A 216 -17.12 20.72 -3.81
C THR A 216 -16.61 19.36 -3.32
N PRO A 217 -17.24 18.24 -3.72
CA PRO A 217 -16.71 16.90 -3.49
C PRO A 217 -15.32 16.72 -4.12
N PHE A 218 -14.59 15.70 -3.66
CA PHE A 218 -13.32 15.33 -4.28
C PHE A 218 -13.49 14.98 -5.76
N THR A 219 -12.55 15.41 -6.60
CA THR A 219 -12.57 15.15 -8.05
C THR A 219 -11.37 14.31 -8.48
N GLN A 220 -11.60 13.37 -9.41
CA GLN A 220 -10.55 12.58 -10.06
C GLN A 220 -9.76 13.41 -11.09
N ASN A 221 -10.26 14.59 -11.49
CA ASN A 221 -9.54 15.48 -12.38
C ASN A 221 -8.40 16.17 -11.63
N VAL A 222 -7.17 15.73 -11.88
CA VAL A 222 -5.95 16.24 -11.23
C VAL A 222 -5.81 17.76 -11.33
N ALA A 223 -6.17 18.37 -12.47
CA ALA A 223 -6.07 19.81 -12.67
C ALA A 223 -7.07 20.62 -11.81
N GLN A 224 -8.13 19.97 -11.32
CA GLN A 224 -9.16 20.58 -10.48
C GLN A 224 -9.02 20.19 -9.00
N GLN A 225 -8.08 19.32 -8.66
CA GLN A 225 -7.84 18.91 -7.27
C GLN A 225 -7.26 20.07 -6.47
N GLN A 226 -7.74 20.23 -5.24
CA GLN A 226 -7.32 21.28 -4.31
C GLN A 226 -6.81 20.66 -3.01
N GLY A 227 -5.87 21.33 -2.35
CA GLY A 227 -5.24 20.87 -1.11
C GLY A 227 -3.80 20.41 -1.30
N ALA A 228 -3.25 19.77 -0.26
CA ALA A 228 -1.87 19.28 -0.27
C ALA A 228 -1.75 17.92 -0.95
N PHE A 229 -0.80 17.80 -1.87
CA PHE A 229 -0.44 16.57 -2.56
C PHE A 229 1.08 16.44 -2.63
N ILE A 230 1.54 15.20 -2.72
CA ILE A 230 2.96 14.83 -2.73
C ILE A 230 3.27 14.16 -4.05
N GLU A 231 4.38 14.56 -4.66
CA GLU A 231 4.87 14.02 -5.92
C GLU A 231 6.35 13.68 -5.79
N VAL A 232 6.72 12.46 -6.16
CA VAL A 232 8.11 12.00 -6.19
C VAL A 232 8.62 12.15 -7.61
N GLN A 233 9.36 13.23 -7.87
CA GLN A 233 9.80 13.60 -9.21
C GLN A 233 10.77 12.58 -9.82
N GLY A 234 10.72 12.41 -11.14
CA GLY A 234 11.54 11.44 -11.89
C GLY A 234 10.95 10.02 -11.89
N LEU A 235 10.71 9.45 -10.70
CA LEU A 235 10.18 8.08 -10.59
C LEU A 235 8.68 7.97 -10.89
N SER A 236 7.90 9.03 -10.63
CA SER A 236 6.44 9.03 -10.82
C SER A 236 6.00 9.12 -12.29
N SER A 237 6.92 9.38 -13.23
CA SER A 237 6.61 9.63 -14.65
C SER A 237 7.12 8.56 -15.61
N VAL A 238 7.75 7.50 -15.10
CA VAL A 238 8.24 6.36 -15.91
C VAL A 238 7.32 5.15 -15.73
N LEU A 239 7.45 4.13 -16.60
CA LEU A 239 6.72 2.85 -16.49
C LEU A 239 5.21 3.06 -16.27
N GLU A 240 4.65 2.56 -15.16
CA GLU A 240 3.24 2.72 -14.80
C GLU A 240 2.82 4.19 -14.71
N GLY A 241 3.74 5.07 -14.31
CA GLY A 241 3.49 6.51 -14.20
C GLY A 241 3.33 7.19 -15.56
N ASN A 242 3.95 6.64 -16.59
CA ASN A 242 3.76 7.08 -17.98
C ASN A 242 2.38 6.65 -18.51
N SER A 243 1.99 5.39 -18.25
CA SER A 243 0.67 4.88 -18.65
C SER A 243 -0.48 5.47 -17.82
N ARG A 244 -0.21 5.89 -16.58
CA ARG A 244 -1.20 6.41 -15.61
C ARG A 244 -0.75 7.74 -15.00
N PRO A 245 -0.81 8.86 -15.75
CA PRO A 245 -0.39 10.17 -15.26
C PRO A 245 -1.11 10.57 -13.96
N GLY A 246 -0.34 10.98 -12.95
CA GLY A 246 -0.88 11.38 -11.64
C GLY A 246 -1.19 10.22 -10.68
N PHE A 247 -1.10 8.96 -11.13
CA PHE A 247 -1.34 7.77 -10.28
C PHE A 247 -0.47 7.81 -9.00
N PHE A 248 0.84 7.92 -9.16
CA PHE A 248 1.78 7.90 -8.03
C PHE A 248 1.71 9.15 -7.16
N ARG A 249 1.25 10.30 -7.68
CA ARG A 249 0.93 11.47 -6.87
C ARG A 249 -0.21 11.17 -5.91
N GLY A 250 -1.25 10.47 -6.37
CA GLY A 250 -2.34 9.98 -5.53
C GLY A 250 -1.86 9.00 -4.45
N VAL A 251 -1.01 8.03 -4.84
CA VAL A 251 -0.43 7.02 -3.94
C VAL A 251 0.47 7.65 -2.87
N ALA A 252 1.46 8.46 -3.26
CA ALA A 252 2.37 9.12 -2.33
C ALA A 252 1.62 10.01 -1.34
N THR A 253 0.59 10.72 -1.81
CA THR A 253 -0.27 11.56 -0.96
C THR A 253 -1.03 10.74 0.08
N VAL A 254 -1.73 9.67 -0.34
CA VAL A 254 -2.56 8.89 0.61
C VAL A 254 -1.69 8.13 1.61
N VAL A 255 -0.58 7.54 1.16
CA VAL A 255 0.33 6.78 2.02
C VAL A 255 0.99 7.68 3.06
N THR A 256 1.43 8.88 2.67
CA THR A 256 1.96 9.88 3.63
C THR A 256 0.96 10.23 4.71
N LYS A 257 -0.32 10.42 4.32
CA LYS A 257 -1.38 10.73 5.29
C LYS A 257 -1.62 9.56 6.24
N LEU A 258 -1.64 8.34 5.72
CA LEU A 258 -1.80 7.14 6.52
C LEU A 258 -0.63 6.92 7.48
N TRP A 259 0.62 7.14 7.05
CA TRP A 259 1.79 7.08 7.94
C TRP A 259 1.72 8.11 9.06
N HIS A 260 1.25 9.33 8.80
CA HIS A 260 1.02 10.34 9.85
C HIS A 260 -0.19 10.08 10.76
N VAL A 261 -1.12 9.22 10.34
CA VAL A 261 -2.27 8.83 11.17
C VAL A 261 -1.89 7.65 12.06
N VAL A 262 -1.31 6.61 11.46
CA VAL A 262 -0.98 5.33 12.08
C VAL A 262 0.31 5.40 12.89
N GLU A 263 1.28 6.19 12.42
CA GLU A 263 2.64 6.29 12.98
C GLU A 263 3.25 4.91 13.25
N PRO A 264 3.50 4.12 12.18
CA PRO A 264 3.97 2.74 12.29
C PRO A 264 5.46 2.63 12.60
N THR A 265 5.86 1.50 13.17
CA THR A 265 7.26 1.05 13.24
C THR A 265 7.67 0.44 11.91
N ARG A 266 6.82 -0.43 11.35
CA ARG A 266 7.06 -1.13 10.09
C ARG A 266 5.89 -0.99 9.14
N VAL A 267 6.16 -0.91 7.85
CA VAL A 267 5.16 -0.85 6.78
C VAL A 267 5.35 -2.00 5.80
N TYR A 268 4.26 -2.58 5.32
CA TYR A 268 4.28 -3.77 4.48
C TYR A 268 3.65 -3.46 3.12
N PHE A 269 4.40 -3.69 2.06
CA PHE A 269 3.95 -3.50 0.68
C PHE A 269 4.26 -4.74 -0.16
N GLY A 270 3.38 -5.06 -1.11
CA GLY A 270 3.59 -6.19 -2.01
C GLY A 270 4.54 -5.85 -3.15
N GLN A 271 5.42 -6.79 -3.49
CA GLN A 271 6.36 -6.69 -4.62
C GLN A 271 5.62 -6.49 -5.95
N LYS A 272 4.40 -7.00 -6.08
CA LYS A 272 3.60 -6.89 -7.32
C LYS A 272 3.54 -5.46 -7.86
N ASP A 273 3.43 -4.47 -6.97
CA ASP A 273 3.42 -3.05 -7.29
C ASP A 273 4.83 -2.45 -7.05
N ILE A 274 5.85 -3.01 -7.71
CA ILE A 274 7.27 -2.74 -7.39
C ILE A 274 7.66 -1.26 -7.52
N GLN A 275 7.13 -0.57 -8.53
CA GLN A 275 7.39 0.86 -8.71
C GLN A 275 6.76 1.69 -7.58
N GLN A 276 5.57 1.30 -7.09
CA GLN A 276 4.98 1.92 -5.91
C GLN A 276 5.90 1.74 -4.70
N ALA A 277 6.41 0.53 -4.47
CA ALA A 277 7.30 0.27 -3.35
C ALA A 277 8.58 1.11 -3.42
N ILE A 278 9.21 1.21 -4.60
CA ILE A 278 10.43 2.01 -4.80
C ILE A 278 10.14 3.51 -4.59
N ILE A 279 9.03 4.02 -5.13
CA ILE A 279 8.60 5.42 -4.93
C ILE A 279 8.38 5.73 -3.45
N LEU A 280 7.72 4.83 -2.72
CA LEU A 280 7.45 5.03 -1.30
C LEU A 280 8.70 4.91 -0.44
N ARG A 281 9.65 4.04 -0.80
CA ARG A 281 10.98 3.99 -0.16
C ARG A 281 11.77 5.28 -0.40
N ALA A 282 11.79 5.78 -1.63
CA ALA A 282 12.42 7.07 -1.94
C ALA A 282 11.77 8.23 -1.18
N LEU A 283 10.44 8.22 -1.06
CA LEU A 283 9.68 9.20 -0.28
C LEU A 283 10.07 9.17 1.20
N LEU A 284 10.16 7.98 1.78
CA LEU A 284 10.54 7.74 3.17
C LEU A 284 11.92 8.36 3.49
N THR A 285 12.90 8.15 2.62
CA THR A 285 14.26 8.64 2.84
C THR A 285 14.44 10.11 2.48
N SER A 286 13.63 10.66 1.56
CA SER A 286 13.76 12.05 1.10
C SER A 286 13.10 13.08 2.02
N LEU A 287 12.02 12.71 2.72
CA LEU A 287 11.22 13.65 3.52
C LEU A 287 11.39 13.49 5.04
N LEU A 288 12.38 12.72 5.50
CA LEU A 288 12.77 12.60 6.90
C LEU A 288 11.58 12.21 7.83
N PHE A 289 10.84 11.18 7.44
CA PHE A 289 9.71 10.72 8.23
C PHE A 289 10.17 10.21 9.60
N GLN A 290 9.40 10.58 10.64
CA GLN A 290 9.56 9.98 11.96
C GLN A 290 8.98 8.56 12.00
N HIS A 291 7.90 8.30 11.25
CA HIS A 291 7.19 7.03 11.22
C HIS A 291 6.74 6.68 9.79
N PRO A 292 7.12 5.50 9.26
CA PRO A 292 8.22 4.66 9.76
C PRO A 292 9.54 5.46 9.82
N SER A 293 10.48 5.04 10.68
CA SER A 293 11.80 5.69 10.72
C SER A 293 12.57 5.40 9.44
N SER A 294 13.28 6.41 8.92
CA SER A 294 14.14 6.29 7.75
C SER A 294 15.60 5.92 8.07
N SER A 295 15.97 5.72 9.35
CA SER A 295 17.36 5.46 9.77
C SER A 295 17.94 4.18 9.19
N ASN A 296 17.11 3.14 9.04
CA ASN A 296 17.40 1.98 8.21
C ASN A 296 16.09 1.56 7.51
N PRO A 297 15.86 2.00 6.26
CA PRO A 297 14.63 1.68 5.54
C PRO A 297 14.40 0.17 5.33
N GLN A 298 15.45 -0.65 5.36
CA GLN A 298 15.29 -2.11 5.23
C GLN A 298 14.60 -2.72 6.46
N ASP A 299 14.80 -2.13 7.64
CA ASP A 299 14.19 -2.60 8.89
C ASP A 299 12.72 -2.18 9.03
N THR A 300 12.35 -1.05 8.41
CA THR A 300 11.03 -0.43 8.57
C THR A 300 10.13 -0.56 7.34
N PHE A 301 10.68 -0.77 6.15
CA PHE A 301 9.92 -0.96 4.91
C PHE A 301 10.06 -2.40 4.41
N ARG A 302 9.03 -3.21 4.65
CA ARG A 302 8.99 -4.63 4.28
C ARG A 302 8.35 -4.82 2.91
N LEU A 303 9.15 -5.22 1.93
CA LEU A 303 8.66 -5.66 0.63
C LEU A 303 8.39 -7.16 0.66
N VAL A 304 7.13 -7.55 0.53
CA VAL A 304 6.73 -8.96 0.56
C VAL A 304 6.62 -9.50 -0.86
N PRO A 305 7.19 -10.68 -1.18
CA PRO A 305 7.12 -11.27 -2.51
C PRO A 305 5.69 -11.35 -3.07
N THR A 306 5.56 -11.26 -4.40
CA THR A 306 4.27 -11.42 -5.08
C THR A 306 3.71 -12.82 -4.83
N THR A 307 2.57 -12.89 -4.15
CA THR A 307 1.78 -14.12 -4.04
C THR A 307 1.12 -14.43 -5.39
N ARG A 308 1.23 -15.69 -5.79
CA ARG A 308 0.78 -16.19 -7.09
C ARG A 308 -0.14 -17.38 -6.89
N ASP A 309 -1.02 -17.57 -7.86
CA ASP A 309 -1.73 -18.83 -8.04
C ASP A 309 -0.72 -19.97 -8.26
N GLU A 310 -0.84 -21.06 -7.51
CA GLU A 310 0.16 -22.14 -7.49
C GLU A 310 0.20 -22.93 -8.80
N GLU A 311 -0.93 -23.06 -9.48
CA GLU A 311 -1.04 -23.85 -10.72
C GLU A 311 -0.63 -23.02 -11.94
N THR A 312 -1.08 -21.78 -12.01
CA THR A 312 -0.95 -20.93 -13.21
C THR A 312 0.19 -19.92 -13.12
N GLY A 313 0.69 -19.62 -11.91
CA GLY A 313 1.67 -18.56 -11.67
C GLY A 313 1.11 -17.14 -11.75
N LEU A 314 -0.20 -16.99 -11.96
CA LEU A 314 -0.88 -15.71 -12.04
C LEU A 314 -0.70 -14.91 -10.75
N ALA A 315 -0.16 -13.69 -10.85
CA ALA A 315 -0.07 -12.78 -9.71
C ALA A 315 -1.48 -12.45 -9.18
N LEU A 316 -1.69 -12.64 -7.87
CA LEU A 316 -2.98 -12.38 -7.25
C LEU A 316 -3.25 -10.87 -7.15
N SER A 317 -4.48 -10.47 -7.51
CA SER A 317 -4.93 -9.07 -7.51
C SER A 317 -6.43 -9.02 -7.35
N SER A 318 -6.94 -7.98 -6.67
CA SER A 318 -8.39 -7.72 -6.58
C SER A 318 -9.03 -7.55 -7.96
N ARG A 319 -8.28 -7.06 -8.95
CA ARG A 319 -8.74 -6.92 -10.35
C ARG A 319 -8.90 -8.25 -11.09
N ASN A 320 -8.39 -9.37 -10.57
CA ASN A 320 -8.62 -10.68 -11.19
C ASN A 320 -10.11 -11.05 -11.14
N ALA A 321 -10.88 -10.49 -10.20
CA ALA A 321 -12.33 -10.67 -10.10
C ALA A 321 -13.11 -10.10 -11.31
N TYR A 322 -12.49 -9.27 -12.16
CA TYR A 322 -13.12 -8.75 -13.37
C TYR A 322 -13.08 -9.74 -14.54
N LEU A 323 -12.16 -10.70 -14.50
CA LEU A 323 -11.92 -11.66 -15.57
C LEU A 323 -12.96 -12.77 -15.56
N SER A 324 -13.45 -13.15 -16.73
CA SER A 324 -14.25 -14.37 -16.87
C SER A 324 -13.36 -15.62 -16.82
N PRO A 325 -13.93 -16.85 -16.80
CA PRO A 325 -13.13 -18.07 -16.94
C PRO A 325 -12.23 -18.09 -18.18
N ASP A 326 -12.68 -17.52 -19.31
CA ASP A 326 -11.87 -17.42 -20.52
C ASP A 326 -10.72 -16.41 -20.33
N GLY A 327 -10.97 -15.25 -19.71
CA GLY A 327 -9.95 -14.27 -19.36
C GLY A 327 -8.90 -14.83 -18.39
N LEU A 328 -9.34 -15.59 -17.37
CA LEU A 328 -8.45 -16.25 -16.41
C LEU A 328 -7.57 -17.32 -17.06
N ARG A 329 -8.06 -18.03 -18.09
CA ARG A 329 -7.25 -18.98 -18.86
C ARG A 329 -6.06 -18.30 -19.54
N TRP A 330 -6.24 -17.07 -20.03
CA TRP A 330 -5.22 -16.35 -20.79
C TRP A 330 -4.38 -15.37 -19.94
N ALA A 331 -4.86 -14.95 -18.77
CA ALA A 331 -4.17 -14.05 -17.85
C ALA A 331 -2.72 -14.47 -17.48
N PRO A 332 -2.39 -15.76 -17.25
CA PRO A 332 -1.03 -16.23 -16.97
C PRO A 332 -0.01 -15.98 -18.09
N THR A 333 -0.45 -15.59 -19.30
CA THR A 333 0.43 -15.25 -20.42
C THR A 333 1.47 -14.19 -20.07
N LEU A 334 1.11 -13.18 -19.27
CA LEU A 334 2.07 -12.16 -18.84
C LEU A 334 3.21 -12.80 -18.01
N TYR A 335 2.88 -13.63 -17.03
CA TYR A 335 3.89 -14.31 -16.22
C TYR A 335 4.77 -15.25 -17.03
N ARG A 336 4.18 -16.00 -17.99
CA ARG A 336 4.94 -16.85 -18.93
C ARG A 336 5.91 -16.04 -19.78
N ALA A 337 5.48 -14.89 -20.29
CA ALA A 337 6.31 -14.00 -21.09
C ALA A 337 7.47 -13.40 -20.26
N LEU A 338 7.19 -12.91 -19.05
CA LEU A 338 8.22 -12.39 -18.15
C LEU A 338 9.21 -13.47 -17.70
N SER A 339 8.73 -14.68 -17.42
CA SER A 339 9.60 -15.81 -17.02
C SER A 339 10.56 -16.20 -18.15
N ALA A 340 10.07 -16.29 -19.38
CA ALA A 340 10.92 -16.57 -20.53
C ALA A 340 11.95 -15.45 -20.79
N ALA A 341 11.54 -14.18 -20.58
CA ALA A 341 12.46 -13.05 -20.68
C ALA A 341 13.52 -13.05 -19.57
N ARG A 342 13.15 -13.37 -18.32
CA ARG A 342 14.10 -13.61 -17.23
C ARG A 342 15.12 -14.67 -17.64
N ASP A 343 14.66 -15.85 -18.05
CA ASP A 343 15.54 -16.99 -18.31
C ASP A 343 16.54 -16.65 -19.42
N LEU A 344 16.08 -15.97 -20.48
CA LEU A 344 16.96 -15.51 -21.56
C LEU A 344 17.96 -14.46 -21.06
N PHE A 345 17.51 -13.49 -20.27
CA PHE A 345 18.37 -12.44 -19.71
C PHE A 345 19.45 -13.01 -18.77
N GLU A 346 19.07 -13.90 -17.84
CA GLU A 346 19.99 -14.50 -16.86
C GLU A 346 20.98 -15.46 -17.54
N SER A 347 20.55 -16.21 -18.55
CA SER A 347 21.47 -17.06 -19.33
C SER A 347 22.56 -16.24 -20.04
N ALA A 348 22.20 -15.08 -20.59
CA ALA A 348 23.15 -14.17 -21.24
C ALA A 348 24.02 -13.39 -20.22
N ALA A 349 23.48 -13.07 -19.04
CA ALA A 349 24.21 -12.39 -17.97
C ALA A 349 25.27 -13.30 -17.30
N SER A 350 25.05 -14.62 -17.29
CA SER A 350 26.04 -15.58 -16.76
C SER A 350 27.34 -15.65 -17.56
N SER A 351 27.35 -15.12 -18.79
CA SER A 351 28.52 -15.06 -19.68
C SER A 351 29.21 -13.70 -19.76
N THR A 352 28.63 -12.61 -19.22
CA THR A 352 29.21 -11.26 -19.41
C THR A 352 28.89 -10.28 -18.27
N SER A 353 29.89 -9.47 -17.88
CA SER A 353 29.74 -8.28 -17.04
C SER A 353 28.96 -7.16 -17.74
N ALA A 354 28.36 -6.29 -16.93
CA ALA A 354 27.55 -5.13 -17.33
C ALA A 354 28.10 -4.30 -18.52
N GLY A 355 27.21 -3.71 -19.32
CA GLY A 355 27.55 -2.87 -20.47
C GLY A 355 26.66 -3.14 -21.70
N GLU A 356 27.19 -2.90 -22.90
CA GLU A 356 26.49 -3.08 -24.19
C GLU A 356 25.90 -4.48 -24.38
N GLU A 357 26.53 -5.51 -23.82
CA GLU A 357 26.05 -6.89 -23.87
C GLU A 357 24.83 -7.12 -22.97
N GLY A 358 24.80 -6.54 -21.77
CA GLY A 358 23.62 -6.56 -20.91
C GLY A 358 22.43 -5.83 -21.53
N GLU A 359 22.70 -4.72 -22.22
CA GLU A 359 21.67 -4.02 -23.00
C GLU A 359 21.15 -4.85 -24.17
N LYS A 360 22.04 -5.57 -24.88
CA LYS A 360 21.65 -6.49 -25.96
C LYS A 360 20.82 -7.65 -25.43
N ALA A 361 21.21 -8.23 -24.30
CA ALA A 361 20.45 -9.29 -23.62
C ALA A 361 19.05 -8.80 -23.22
N ALA A 362 18.94 -7.61 -22.61
CA ALA A 362 17.65 -7.00 -22.27
C ALA A 362 16.76 -6.80 -23.51
N ARG A 363 17.32 -6.29 -24.62
CA ARG A 363 16.57 -6.13 -25.89
C ARG A 363 16.07 -7.46 -26.45
N GLN A 364 16.90 -8.51 -26.41
CA GLN A 364 16.51 -9.85 -26.87
C GLN A 364 15.45 -10.47 -25.97
N ALA A 365 15.61 -10.37 -24.65
CA ALA A 365 14.64 -10.84 -23.67
C ALA A 365 13.29 -10.13 -23.79
N ARG A 366 13.28 -8.80 -23.99
CA ARG A 366 12.06 -8.05 -24.23
C ARG A 366 11.34 -8.52 -25.48
N ARG A 367 12.05 -8.65 -26.61
CA ARG A 367 11.50 -9.17 -27.86
C ARG A 367 10.89 -10.57 -27.66
N ARG A 368 11.55 -11.43 -26.88
CA ARG A 368 11.05 -12.76 -26.57
C ARG A 368 9.71 -12.73 -25.82
N ALA A 369 9.56 -11.83 -24.84
CA ALA A 369 8.29 -11.64 -24.14
C ALA A 369 7.19 -11.12 -25.07
N GLU A 370 7.50 -10.13 -25.92
CA GLU A 370 6.57 -9.58 -26.92
C GLU A 370 6.06 -10.67 -27.86
N GLU A 371 6.94 -11.52 -28.37
CA GLU A 371 6.59 -12.65 -29.25
C GLU A 371 5.68 -13.68 -28.56
N ILE A 372 5.88 -13.94 -27.26
CA ILE A 372 5.03 -14.86 -26.50
C ILE A 372 3.61 -14.30 -26.34
N VAL A 373 3.48 -13.02 -26.01
CA VAL A 373 2.17 -12.38 -25.86
C VAL A 373 1.47 -12.28 -27.21
N ALA A 374 2.19 -11.93 -28.29
CA ALA A 374 1.64 -11.86 -29.64
C ALA A 374 1.07 -13.22 -30.09
N ARG A 375 1.83 -14.30 -29.92
CA ARG A 375 1.37 -15.65 -30.26
C ARG A 375 0.16 -16.07 -29.42
N ALA A 376 0.18 -15.83 -28.12
CA ALA A 376 -0.96 -16.12 -27.25
C ALA A 376 -2.21 -15.34 -27.66
N ASN A 377 -2.06 -14.09 -28.13
CA ASN A 377 -3.15 -13.33 -28.69
C ASN A 377 -3.68 -13.94 -30.00
N GLU A 378 -2.81 -14.37 -30.91
CA GLU A 378 -3.21 -15.07 -32.14
C GLU A 378 -4.01 -16.34 -31.82
N GLU A 379 -3.55 -17.14 -30.86
CA GLU A 379 -4.24 -18.35 -30.39
C GLU A 379 -5.62 -18.01 -29.79
N ALA A 380 -5.70 -17.00 -28.92
CA ALA A 380 -6.96 -16.57 -28.30
C ALA A 380 -7.97 -16.01 -29.32
N GLN A 381 -7.47 -15.34 -30.36
CA GLN A 381 -8.30 -14.77 -31.43
C GLN A 381 -8.69 -15.79 -32.50
N ALA A 382 -8.02 -16.95 -32.56
CA ALA A 382 -8.38 -18.06 -33.44
C ALA A 382 -9.52 -18.94 -32.89
N GLU A 383 -9.93 -18.74 -31.63
CA GLU A 383 -11.11 -19.40 -31.06
C GLU A 383 -12.40 -18.96 -31.81
N ASP A 384 -13.37 -19.85 -31.94
CA ASP A 384 -14.66 -19.56 -32.60
C ASP A 384 -15.84 -19.68 -31.61
N PRO A 385 -16.49 -18.56 -31.23
CA PRO A 385 -16.13 -17.18 -31.53
C PRO A 385 -14.94 -16.69 -30.68
N PRO A 386 -14.19 -15.66 -31.11
CA PRO A 386 -13.10 -15.12 -30.32
C PRO A 386 -13.63 -14.43 -29.06
N ARG A 387 -13.15 -14.85 -27.90
CA ARG A 387 -13.67 -14.40 -26.59
C ARG A 387 -12.75 -13.42 -25.87
N VAL A 388 -11.45 -13.57 -26.07
CA VAL A 388 -10.41 -12.83 -25.36
C VAL A 388 -9.42 -12.26 -26.36
N ARG A 389 -9.11 -10.96 -26.22
CA ARG A 389 -8.00 -10.30 -26.91
C ARG A 389 -6.95 -9.87 -25.88
N LEU A 390 -5.69 -10.19 -26.15
CA LEU A 390 -4.55 -9.79 -25.33
C LEU A 390 -3.83 -8.63 -26.01
N GLU A 391 -3.48 -7.61 -25.24
CA GLU A 391 -2.75 -6.45 -25.75
C GLU A 391 -1.63 -6.09 -24.74
N LEU A 392 -0.38 -6.29 -25.15
CA LEU A 392 0.76 -5.93 -24.33
C LEU A 392 0.88 -4.40 -24.27
N ASP A 393 0.92 -3.84 -23.06
CA ASP A 393 1.14 -2.41 -22.85
C ASP A 393 2.64 -2.12 -22.84
N TYR A 394 3.40 -2.81 -21.98
CA TYR A 394 4.86 -2.75 -22.01
C TYR A 394 5.50 -3.99 -21.39
N VAL A 395 6.77 -4.22 -21.75
CA VAL A 395 7.74 -5.03 -21.00
C VAL A 395 9.01 -4.20 -20.90
N SER A 396 9.54 -4.02 -19.69
CA SER A 396 10.73 -3.19 -19.47
C SER A 396 11.67 -3.84 -18.45
N PHE A 397 12.96 -3.66 -18.70
CA PHE A 397 14.04 -4.03 -17.78
C PHE A 397 14.55 -2.75 -17.15
N ASN A 398 14.47 -2.65 -15.83
CA ASN A 398 14.86 -1.43 -15.13
C ASN A 398 15.92 -1.76 -14.07
N SER A 399 16.86 -0.85 -13.84
CA SER A 399 17.77 -0.94 -12.70
C SER A 399 16.95 -1.00 -11.40
N ALA A 400 17.25 -1.95 -10.51
CA ALA A 400 16.56 -2.06 -9.23
C ALA A 400 16.79 -0.87 -8.29
N ALA A 401 17.91 -0.16 -8.47
CA ALA A 401 18.26 1.02 -7.67
C ALA A 401 17.60 2.30 -8.20
N THR A 402 17.58 2.49 -9.53
CA THR A 402 17.21 3.78 -10.15
C THR A 402 15.91 3.77 -10.93
N LEU A 403 15.35 2.58 -11.24
CA LEU A 403 14.27 2.37 -12.20
C LEU A 403 14.55 2.85 -13.63
N VAL A 404 15.77 3.27 -13.94
CA VAL A 404 16.16 3.61 -15.31
C VAL A 404 16.15 2.36 -16.18
N GLU A 405 15.58 2.48 -17.38
CA GLU A 405 15.50 1.37 -18.32
C GLU A 405 16.87 0.95 -18.85
N ILE A 406 17.13 -0.35 -18.83
CA ILE A 406 18.33 -1.00 -19.34
C ILE A 406 18.13 -1.29 -20.83
N GLY A 407 19.06 -0.84 -21.67
CA GLY A 407 19.06 -1.13 -23.10
C GLY A 407 18.12 -0.29 -23.96
N SER A 408 17.55 0.79 -23.43
CA SER A 408 17.04 1.90 -24.23
C SER A 408 18.24 2.63 -24.87
N GLY A 409 18.21 2.78 -26.20
CA GLY A 409 19.32 3.33 -26.98
C GLY A 409 19.75 4.73 -26.52
N SER A 410 20.97 5.11 -26.89
CA SER A 410 21.59 6.41 -26.59
C SER A 410 20.76 7.58 -27.10
N GLY A 411 19.96 8.19 -26.22
CA GLY A 411 19.34 9.50 -26.45
C GLY A 411 19.75 10.47 -25.34
N ASP A 412 19.83 11.76 -25.66
CA ASP A 412 20.25 12.85 -24.76
C ASP A 412 19.49 12.91 -23.43
N ASN A 413 18.32 12.26 -23.34
CA ASN A 413 17.52 12.16 -22.11
C ASN A 413 18.03 11.12 -21.10
N LYS A 414 18.89 10.15 -21.50
CA LYS A 414 19.35 9.05 -20.63
C LYS A 414 20.28 9.54 -19.55
N GLU A 415 21.22 10.43 -19.85
CA GLU A 415 22.14 11.02 -18.86
C GLU A 415 21.40 11.91 -17.85
N GLU A 416 20.43 12.70 -18.31
CA GLU A 416 19.59 13.56 -17.46
C GLU A 416 18.71 12.70 -16.52
N LEU A 417 18.06 11.65 -17.04
CA LEU A 417 17.28 10.69 -16.25
C LEU A 417 18.17 9.88 -15.30
N GLN A 418 19.37 9.49 -15.71
CA GLN A 418 20.34 8.81 -14.85
C GLN A 418 20.82 9.73 -13.73
N ARG A 419 21.15 11.01 -14.00
CA ARG A 419 21.54 11.98 -12.97
C ARG A 419 20.41 12.29 -11.99
N ARG A 420 19.16 12.43 -12.49
CA ARG A 420 17.98 12.67 -11.64
C ARG A 420 17.63 11.45 -10.80
N SER A 421 17.72 10.26 -11.37
CA SER A 421 17.44 8.99 -10.67
C SER A 421 18.56 8.60 -9.71
N ALA A 422 19.83 8.92 -10.01
CA ALA A 422 20.97 8.69 -9.11
C ALA A 422 20.87 9.53 -7.82
N ARG A 423 20.34 10.77 -7.87
CA ARG A 423 20.06 11.56 -6.66
C ARG A 423 18.95 10.97 -5.80
N VAL A 424 17.99 10.27 -6.42
CA VAL A 424 16.91 9.56 -5.71
C VAL A 424 17.38 8.19 -5.20
N ALA A 425 18.27 7.52 -5.95
CA ALA A 425 18.90 6.25 -5.58
C ALA A 425 19.96 6.43 -4.48
N GLY A 426 20.64 7.57 -4.37
CA GLY A 426 21.47 7.92 -3.21
C GLY A 426 20.69 8.02 -1.89
N ALA A 427 19.35 8.08 -1.97
CA ALA A 427 18.45 7.95 -0.82
C ALA A 427 18.06 6.49 -0.53
N VAL A 428 18.55 5.52 -1.32
CA VAL A 428 18.48 4.07 -1.05
C VAL A 428 19.88 3.63 -0.63
N GLU A 429 20.09 3.50 0.68
CA GLU A 429 21.38 3.13 1.25
C GLU A 429 21.93 1.84 0.59
N GLY A 430 23.18 1.89 0.09
CA GLY A 430 23.84 0.78 -0.62
C GLY A 430 23.73 0.80 -2.16
N ALA A 431 22.97 1.72 -2.76
CA ALA A 431 22.80 1.80 -4.22
C ALA A 431 24.08 2.20 -4.99
N GLU A 432 24.98 2.99 -4.37
CA GLU A 432 26.22 3.46 -5.02
C GLU A 432 27.24 2.33 -5.20
N ALA A 433 27.42 1.46 -4.19
CA ALA A 433 28.38 0.35 -4.25
C ALA A 433 27.94 -0.78 -5.21
N GLU A 434 26.63 -0.98 -5.42
CA GLU A 434 26.13 -2.00 -6.35
C GLU A 434 25.94 -1.49 -7.78
N ALA A 435 25.74 -0.18 -8.00
CA ALA A 435 25.74 0.40 -9.35
C ALA A 435 27.06 0.10 -10.09
N GLU A 436 28.16 -0.06 -9.35
CA GLU A 436 29.48 -0.45 -9.87
C GLU A 436 29.67 -1.98 -10.02
N ALA A 437 28.86 -2.83 -9.36
CA ALA A 437 29.14 -4.27 -9.20
C ALA A 437 28.34 -5.22 -10.13
N GLY A 438 27.50 -4.70 -11.03
CA GLY A 438 26.60 -5.52 -11.85
C GLY A 438 25.22 -5.68 -11.18
N ALA A 439 24.51 -4.56 -11.09
CA ALA A 439 23.31 -4.37 -10.31
C ALA A 439 22.11 -5.19 -10.81
N GLY A 440 21.39 -5.81 -9.88
CA GLY A 440 20.13 -6.49 -10.18
C GLY A 440 19.12 -5.62 -10.92
N ALA A 441 18.20 -6.29 -11.64
CA ALA A 441 17.19 -5.65 -12.46
C ALA A 441 15.78 -5.98 -11.98
N VAL A 442 14.86 -5.07 -12.26
CA VAL A 442 13.41 -5.26 -12.13
C VAL A 442 12.87 -5.45 -13.54
N LEU A 443 12.44 -6.66 -13.87
CA LEU A 443 11.72 -6.96 -15.10
C LEU A 443 10.23 -6.76 -14.84
N SER A 444 9.64 -5.71 -15.42
CA SER A 444 8.23 -5.38 -15.26
C SER A 444 7.46 -5.54 -16.56
N GLY A 445 6.19 -5.91 -16.47
CA GLY A 445 5.30 -5.88 -17.63
C GLY A 445 3.86 -5.59 -17.27
N ALA A 446 3.14 -5.05 -18.25
CA ALA A 446 1.72 -4.82 -18.18
C ALA A 446 1.03 -5.32 -19.45
N MET A 447 -0.14 -5.94 -19.28
CA MET A 447 -0.92 -6.53 -20.36
C MET A 447 -2.41 -6.31 -20.10
N TRP A 448 -3.15 -5.96 -21.14
CA TRP A 448 -4.60 -5.92 -21.12
C TRP A 448 -5.18 -7.28 -21.49
N VAL A 449 -6.13 -7.75 -20.71
CA VAL A 449 -7.05 -8.82 -21.08
C VAL A 449 -8.40 -8.18 -21.40
N ILE A 450 -8.85 -8.35 -22.63
CA ILE A 450 -10.03 -7.67 -23.19
C ILE A 450 -11.09 -8.71 -23.52
N GLU A 451 -12.26 -8.58 -22.89
CA GLU A 451 -13.39 -9.50 -22.99
C GLU A 451 -14.64 -8.71 -23.36
N ALA A 452 -15.04 -8.76 -24.63
CA ALA A 452 -16.06 -7.88 -25.18
C ALA A 452 -15.77 -6.39 -24.85
N GLU A 453 -16.61 -5.73 -24.05
CA GLU A 453 -16.43 -4.33 -23.63
C GLU A 453 -15.57 -4.18 -22.36
N ARG A 454 -15.25 -5.27 -21.64
CA ARG A 454 -14.47 -5.21 -20.41
C ARG A 454 -12.99 -5.22 -20.73
N ARG A 455 -12.23 -4.33 -20.07
CA ARG A 455 -10.77 -4.25 -20.19
C ARG A 455 -10.16 -4.34 -18.80
N THR A 456 -9.41 -5.41 -18.56
CA THR A 456 -8.69 -5.61 -17.29
C THR A 456 -7.20 -5.45 -17.53
N ARG A 457 -6.61 -4.40 -16.95
CA ARG A 457 -5.16 -4.19 -17.00
C ARG A 457 -4.48 -4.99 -15.92
N MET A 458 -3.58 -5.88 -16.32
CA MET A 458 -2.76 -6.67 -15.43
C MET A 458 -1.33 -6.13 -15.41
N ILE A 459 -0.69 -6.25 -14.25
CA ILE A 459 0.72 -5.91 -14.06
C ILE A 459 1.41 -7.06 -13.34
N ASP A 460 2.68 -7.27 -13.65
CA ASP A 460 3.53 -8.24 -12.98
C ASP A 460 5.01 -7.82 -13.07
N ASN A 461 5.84 -8.34 -12.17
CA ASN A 461 7.28 -8.14 -12.20
C ASN A 461 8.07 -9.32 -11.62
N LEU A 462 9.34 -9.41 -12.02
CA LEU A 462 10.34 -10.34 -11.52
C LEU A 462 11.59 -9.56 -11.12
N LEU A 463 12.16 -9.90 -9.95
CA LEU A 463 13.43 -9.36 -9.48
C LEU A 463 14.56 -10.28 -9.93
N LEU A 464 15.57 -9.71 -10.58
CA LEU A 464 16.69 -10.42 -11.20
C LEU A 464 18.01 -10.11 -10.49
N GLY A 465 18.92 -11.08 -10.42
CA GLY A 465 20.25 -10.89 -9.81
C GLY A 465 20.20 -10.41 -8.35
N SER A 466 20.98 -9.38 -8.00
CA SER A 466 21.03 -8.82 -6.64
C SER A 466 19.75 -8.10 -6.20
N ALA A 467 18.82 -7.79 -7.13
CA ALA A 467 17.62 -7.00 -6.85
C ALA A 467 16.76 -7.64 -5.74
N ARG A 468 16.73 -8.97 -5.68
CA ARG A 468 16.02 -9.68 -4.62
C ARG A 468 16.57 -9.37 -3.23
N LYS A 469 17.89 -9.36 -3.08
CA LYS A 469 18.56 -9.05 -1.80
C LYS A 469 18.45 -7.56 -1.45
N LEU A 470 18.46 -6.69 -2.46
CA LEU A 470 18.36 -5.24 -2.28
C LEU A 470 16.96 -4.78 -1.84
N LEU A 471 15.93 -5.42 -2.39
CA LEU A 471 14.55 -4.95 -2.26
C LEU A 471 13.72 -5.74 -1.25
N ILE A 472 14.00 -7.04 -1.07
CA ILE A 472 13.28 -7.91 -0.14
C ILE A 472 14.11 -8.06 1.13
N ALA A 473 13.60 -7.54 2.24
CA ALA A 473 14.20 -7.61 3.58
C ALA A 473 13.60 -8.74 4.42
#